data_AF-A0A1N7SF59-F1
#
_entry.id   AF-A0A1N7SF59-F1
#
_cell.length_a   1.000
_cell.length_b   1.000
_cell.length_c   1.000
_cell.angle_alpha   90.00
_cell.angle_beta   90.00
_cell.angle_gamma   90.00
#
_symmetry.space_group_name_H-M   'P 1'
#
loop_
_entity.id
_entity.type
_entity.pdbx_description
1 polymer ?
#
loop_
_entity_poly.entity_id
_entity_poly.type
_entity_poly.pdbx_seq_one_letter_code
_entity_poly.pdbx_strand_id
1 'polypeptide(L)' 'MWRETEFFSAKEQAALAWAETLTCLADVHAERDAEYQALREHFNDAEIVELTWAVAVINAWNRMAIGMHQPVDANPID' A
#
# COMPACT_ATOMS: atom_id res chain seq x y z
N MET A 1 5.37 2.03 12.66
CA MET A 1 6.14 3.23 12.22
C MET A 1 5.28 4.35 11.66
N TRP A 2 4.50 4.25 10.57
CA TRP A 2 3.70 5.43 10.12
C TRP A 2 2.50 5.75 11.02
N ARG A 3 1.84 4.74 11.60
CA ARG A 3 0.74 4.89 12.58
C ARG A 3 1.17 5.56 13.89
N GLU A 4 2.47 5.58 14.16
CA GLU A 4 3.06 6.09 15.41
C GLU A 4 3.65 7.49 15.24
N THR A 5 3.52 8.10 14.05
CA THR A 5 4.11 9.40 13.72
C THR A 5 3.04 10.39 13.27
N GLU A 6 3.22 11.66 13.65
CA GLU A 6 2.30 12.74 13.27
C GLU A 6 2.61 13.37 11.90
N PHE A 7 3.56 12.80 11.14
CA PHE A 7 4.01 13.37 9.86
C PHE A 7 3.04 13.13 8.69
N PHE A 8 2.09 12.21 8.83
CA PHE A 8 1.13 11.87 7.78
C PHE A 8 -0.22 12.48 8.08
N SER A 9 -0.80 13.16 7.10
CA SER A 9 -2.19 13.61 7.13
C SER A 9 -3.16 12.43 7.18
N ALA A 10 -4.41 12.69 7.56
CA ALA A 10 -5.46 11.66 7.56
C ALA A 10 -5.64 10.98 6.19
N LYS A 11 -5.54 11.76 5.10
CA LYS A 11 -5.58 11.24 3.72
C LYS A 11 -4.42 10.29 3.44
N GLU A 12 -3.21 10.62 3.86
CA GLU A 12 -2.02 9.77 3.67
C GLU A 12 -2.07 8.51 4.54
N GLN A 13 -2.55 8.63 5.79
CA GLN A 13 -2.75 7.50 6.68
C GLN A 13 -3.74 6.48 6.11
N ALA A 14 -4.89 6.95 5.60
CA ALA A 14 -5.87 6.07 4.95
C ALA A 14 -5.29 5.36 3.71
N ALA A 15 -4.47 6.06 2.91
CA ALA A 15 -3.80 5.46 1.76
C ALA A 15 -2.78 4.38 2.18
N LEU A 16 -1.99 4.64 3.22
CA LEU A 16 -1.01 3.68 3.75
C LEU A 16 -1.68 2.45 4.35
N ALA A 17 -2.77 2.63 5.10
CA ALA A 17 -3.55 1.53 5.67
C ALA A 17 -4.16 0.64 4.60
N TRP A 18 -4.69 1.25 3.53
CA TRP A 18 -5.20 0.52 2.37
C TRP A 18 -4.08 -0.25 1.65
N ALA A 19 -2.92 0.39 1.45
CA ALA A 19 -1.77 -0.26 0.83
C ALA A 19 -1.27 -1.48 1.62
N GLU A 20 -1.22 -1.39 2.95
CA GLU A 20 -0.87 -2.52 3.81
C GLU A 20 -1.91 -3.64 3.74
N THR A 21 -3.20 -3.30 3.81
CA THR A 21 -4.30 -4.27 3.70
C THR A 21 -4.20 -5.09 2.41
N LEU A 22 -3.92 -4.43 1.28
CA LEU A 22 -3.79 -5.09 -0.03
C LEU A 22 -2.46 -5.84 -0.20
N THR A 23 -1.43 -5.48 0.56
CA THR A 23 -0.14 -6.16 0.53
C THR A 23 -0.16 -7.43 1.38
N CYS A 24 -0.81 -7.38 2.55
CA CYS A 24 -0.94 -8.46 3.53
C CYS A 24 -2.34 -9.12 3.48
N LEU A 25 -2.88 -9.34 2.28
CA LEU A 25 -4.27 -9.81 2.06
C LEU A 25 -4.65 -11.09 2.83
N ALA A 26 -3.68 -11.95 3.14
CA ALA A 26 -3.91 -13.19 3.88
C ALA A 26 -4.14 -12.95 5.39
N ASP A 27 -3.56 -11.88 5.94
CA ASP A 27 -3.53 -11.62 7.37
C ASP A 27 -4.62 -10.63 7.81
N VAL A 28 -5.05 -9.73 6.90
CA VAL A 28 -5.86 -8.55 7.22
C VAL A 28 -7.30 -8.67 6.67
N HIS A 29 -7.99 -9.78 6.95
CA HIS A 29 -9.35 -9.99 6.42
C HIS A 29 -10.41 -9.12 7.13
N ALA A 30 -10.32 -8.98 8.45
CA ALA A 30 -11.35 -8.32 9.26
C ALA A 30 -11.36 -6.79 9.13
N GLU A 31 -10.24 -6.18 8.73
CA GLU A 31 -10.07 -4.71 8.72
C GLU A 31 -10.36 -4.12 7.33
N ARG A 32 -10.46 -4.94 6.28
CA ARG A 32 -10.57 -4.49 4.89
C ARG A 32 -11.74 -3.54 4.64
N ASP A 33 -12.91 -3.88 5.16
CA ASP A 33 -14.11 -3.05 4.97
C ASP A 33 -13.96 -1.71 5.69
N ALA A 34 -13.42 -1.71 6.91
CA ALA A 34 -13.19 -0.50 7.68
C ALA A 34 -12.18 0.43 6.98
N GLU A 35 -11.06 -0.12 6.49
CA GLU A 35 -10.04 0.65 5.77
C GLU A 35 -10.55 1.18 4.43
N TYR A 36 -11.40 0.43 3.73
CA TYR A 36 -12.06 0.92 2.51
C TYR A 36 -13.02 2.07 2.81
N GLN A 37 -13.78 2.01 3.92
CA GLN A 37 -14.65 3.13 4.31
C GLN A 37 -13.83 4.36 4.69
N ALA A 38 -12.76 4.21 5.47
CA ALA A 38 -11.86 5.32 5.81
C ALA A 38 -11.24 5.97 4.55
N LEU A 39 -10.89 5.16 3.55
CA LEU A 39 -10.40 5.67 2.27
C LEU A 39 -11.43 6.54 1.54
N ARG A 40 -12.71 6.16 1.56
CA ARG A 40 -13.80 6.93 0.92
C ARG A 40 -14.05 8.30 1.55
N GLU A 41 -13.56 8.55 2.77
CA GLU A 41 -13.64 9.88 3.39
C GLU A 41 -12.68 10.90 2.73
N HIS A 42 -11.66 10.43 2.02
CA HIS A 42 -10.58 11.28 1.49
C HIS A 42 -10.32 11.13 -0.02
N PHE A 43 -10.83 10.07 -0.64
CA PHE A 43 -10.62 9.72 -2.03
C PHE A 43 -11.95 9.47 -2.74
N ASN A 44 -12.07 9.94 -3.98
CA ASN A 44 -13.16 9.56 -4.86
C ASN A 44 -12.91 8.17 -5.49
N ASP A 45 -13.93 7.58 -6.10
CA ASP A 45 -13.85 6.22 -6.65
C ASP A 45 -12.73 6.05 -7.69
N ALA A 46 -12.45 7.07 -8.52
CA ALA A 46 -11.36 7.01 -9.49
C ALA A 46 -9.99 7.03 -8.81
N GLU A 47 -9.78 7.90 -7.82
CA GLU A 47 -8.53 7.93 -7.05
C GLU A 47 -8.30 6.62 -6.28
N ILE A 48 -9.37 5.98 -5.77
CA ILE A 48 -9.28 4.67 -5.10
C ILE A 48 -8.82 3.59 -6.08
N VAL A 49 -9.33 3.60 -7.31
CA VAL A 49 -8.89 2.67 -8.37
C VAL A 49 -7.41 2.91 -8.69
N GLU A 50 -7.00 4.16 -8.85
CA GLU A 50 -5.60 4.51 -9.13
C GLU A 50 -4.66 4.06 -8.02
N LEU A 51 -5.01 4.32 -6.75
CA LEU A 51 -4.23 3.87 -5.59
C LEU A 51 -4.13 2.34 -5.53
N THR A 52 -5.27 1.66 -5.70
CA THR A 52 -5.33 0.19 -5.70
C THR A 52 -4.46 -0.40 -6.82
N TRP A 53 -4.50 0.22 -8.01
CA TRP A 53 -3.67 -0.17 -9.14
C TRP A 53 -2.18 0.00 -8.85
N ALA A 54 -1.77 1.15 -8.30
CA ALA A 54 -0.38 1.39 -7.93
C ALA A 54 0.13 0.34 -6.92
N VAL A 55 -0.67 0.03 -5.91
CA VAL A 55 -0.35 -1.00 -4.90
C VAL A 55 -0.25 -2.40 -5.54
N ALA A 56 -1.15 -2.74 -6.47
CA ALA A 56 -1.11 -4.02 -7.17
C ALA A 56 0.15 -4.16 -8.04
N VAL A 57 0.51 -3.11 -8.78
CA VAL A 57 1.70 -3.09 -9.65
C VAL A 57 2.98 -3.29 -8.85
N ILE A 58 3.18 -2.54 -7.75
CA ILE A 58 4.40 -2.71 -6.94
C ILE A 58 4.43 -4.09 -6.26
N ASN A 59 3.28 -4.62 -5.84
CA ASN A 59 3.18 -5.97 -5.29
C ASN A 59 3.56 -7.05 -6.31
N ALA A 60 3.13 -6.92 -7.56
CA ALA A 60 3.51 -7.82 -8.65
C ALA A 60 5.00 -7.71 -8.96
N TRP A 61 5.52 -6.48 -9.07
CA TRP A 61 6.93 -6.22 -9.35
C TRP A 61 7.85 -6.82 -8.28
N ASN A 62 7.55 -6.58 -7.00
CA ASN A 62 8.32 -7.13 -5.89
C ASN A 62 8.36 -8.67 -5.92
N ARG A 63 7.24 -9.32 -6.22
CA ARG A 63 7.16 -10.78 -6.35
C ARG A 63 8.00 -11.30 -7.51
N MET A 64 7.99 -10.61 -8.65
CA MET A 64 8.83 -10.97 -9.79
C MET A 64 10.32 -10.80 -9.48
N ALA A 65 10.73 -9.64 -8.94
CA ALA A 65 12.12 -9.37 -8.62
C ALA A 65 12.69 -10.40 -7.62
N ILE A 66 11.94 -10.71 -6.56
CA ILE A 66 12.32 -11.73 -5.58
C ILE A 66 12.33 -13.12 -6.21
N GLY A 67 11.27 -13.49 -6.93
CA GLY A 67 11.13 -14.82 -7.54
C GLY A 67 12.17 -15.12 -8.63
N MET A 68 12.70 -14.08 -9.28
CA MET A 68 13.75 -14.18 -10.29
C MET A 68 15.16 -13.95 -9.72
N HIS A 69 15.30 -13.85 -8.39
CA HIS A 69 16.56 -13.59 -7.71
C HIS A 69 17.31 -12.38 -8.28
N GLN A 70 16.58 -11.30 -8.60
CA GLN A 70 17.19 -10.08 -9.11
C GLN A 70 18.22 -9.57 -8.07
N PRO A 71 19.47 -9.28 -8.48
CA PRO A 71 20.47 -8.75 -7.56
C PRO A 71 20.00 -7.39 -7.05
N VAL A 72 20.06 -7.22 -5.73
CA VAL A 72 19.85 -5.92 -5.09
C VAL A 72 21.14 -5.14 -5.26
N ASP A 73 21.05 -3.92 -5.79
CA ASP A 73 22.20 -3.04 -5.86
C ASP A 73 22.71 -2.74 -4.43
N ALA A 74 24.02 -2.82 -4.23
CA ALA A 74 24.63 -2.53 -2.95
C ALA A 74 24.49 -1.05 -2.56
N ASN A 75 24.35 -0.15 -3.55
CA ASN A 75 24.11 1.28 -3.37
C ASN A 75 22.91 1.75 -4.21
N PRO A 76 21.66 1.56 -3.74
CA PRO A 76 20.46 1.88 -4.52
C PRO A 76 20.16 3.39 -4.67
N ILE A 77 21.01 4.29 -4.17
CA ILE A 77 20.78 5.75 -4.16
C ILE A 77 21.93 6.52 -4.85
N ASP A 78 22.97 5.83 -5.35
CA ASP A 78 24.01 6.47 -6.19
C ASP A 78 23.55 6.59 -7.66
#